data_AF-A0A9E3BCJ9-F1
#
_entry.id   AF-A0A9E3BCJ9-F1
#
_cell.length_a   1.000
_cell.length_b   1.000
_cell.length_c   1.000
_cell.angle_alpha   90.00
_cell.angle_beta   90.00
_cell.angle_gamma   90.00
#
_symmetry.space_group_name_H-M   'P 1'
#
loop_
_entity.id
_entity.type
_entity.pdbx_description
1 polymer ?
#
loop_
_entity_poly.entity_id
_entity_poly.type
_entity_poly.pdbx_seq_one_letter_code
_entity_poly.pdbx_strand_id
1 'polypeptide(L)'
;MLLAIDISNSNIKFGLYDDTKMKQHWVVSTARQRTTDEYAMVLADLFRHAGHYLTDIDDIILSSVVPPLTPVFQELALRYCDKEAYVISHELDLGVKLLVDNPWELGSDRIMTTLAAHHIYGGPA
;
A
#
# COMPACT_ATOMS: atom_id res chain seq x y z
N MET A 1 -5.40 7.70 11.19
CA MET A 1 -5.10 7.86 9.76
C MET A 1 -4.64 6.54 9.17
N LEU A 2 -5.07 6.23 7.94
CA LEU A 2 -4.67 5.03 7.21
C LEU A 2 -3.59 5.40 6.17
N LEU A 3 -2.48 4.66 6.16
CA LEU A 3 -1.49 4.73 5.08
C LEU A 3 -1.70 3.56 4.12
N ALA A 4 -2.05 3.87 2.88
CA ALA A 4 -2.10 2.92 1.78
C ALA A 4 -0.80 2.98 0.96
N ILE A 5 -0.18 1.84 0.72
CA ILE A 5 1.07 1.70 -0.02
C ILE A 5 0.85 0.79 -1.23
N ASP A 6 1.20 1.26 -2.43
CA ASP A 6 1.16 0.50 -3.68
C ASP A 6 2.56 0.44 -4.30
N ILE A 7 3.20 -0.72 -4.22
CA ILE A 7 4.55 -0.96 -4.74
C ILE A 7 4.46 -1.62 -6.11
N SER A 8 4.74 -0.85 -7.16
CA SER A 8 4.89 -1.35 -8.53
C SER A 8 6.37 -1.43 -8.94
N ASN A 9 6.64 -2.01 -10.10
CA ASN A 9 8.01 -2.12 -10.62
C ASN A 9 8.70 -0.76 -10.85
N SER A 10 7.95 0.28 -11.19
CA SER A 10 8.50 1.59 -11.54
C SER A 10 8.35 2.61 -10.42
N ASN A 11 7.21 2.59 -9.75
CA ASN A 11 6.87 3.58 -8.72
C ASN A 11 6.26 2.93 -7.48
N ILE A 12 6.49 3.55 -6.34
CA ILE A 12 5.79 3.31 -5.09
C ILE A 12 4.88 4.50 -4.85
N LYS A 13 3.59 4.25 -4.67
CA LYS A 13 2.60 5.28 -4.34
C LYS A 13 2.22 5.14 -2.88
N PHE A 14 2.15 6.28 -2.22
CA PHE A 14 1.67 6.40 -0.84
C PHE A 14 0.41 7.25 -0.86
N GLY A 15 -0.64 6.80 -0.16
CA GLY A 15 -1.86 7.58 0.07
C GLY A 15 -2.15 7.65 1.56
N LEU A 16 -2.23 8.87 2.09
CA LEU A 16 -2.61 9.11 3.49
C LEU A 16 -4.10 9.47 3.55
N TYR A 17 -4.86 8.68 4.28
CA TYR A 17 -6.30 8.83 4.44
C TYR A 17 -6.66 9.17 5.88
N ASP A 18 -7.66 10.03 6.00
CA ASP A 18 -8.37 10.34 7.23
C ASP A 18 -9.83 9.97 6.99
N ASP A 19 -10.23 8.85 7.60
CA ASP A 19 -11.48 8.17 7.29
C ASP A 19 -11.59 7.90 5.77
N THR A 20 -12.62 8.41 5.10
CA THR A 20 -12.85 8.20 3.66
C THR A 20 -12.13 9.21 2.76
N LYS A 21 -11.42 10.20 3.33
CA LYS A 21 -10.82 11.30 2.57
C LYS A 21 -9.31 11.13 2.44
N MET A 22 -8.82 11.13 1.20
CA MET A 22 -7.40 11.24 0.91
C MET A 22 -6.91 12.65 1.26
N LYS A 23 -5.97 12.74 2.21
CA LYS A 23 -5.35 14.01 2.64
C LYS A 23 -4.11 14.33 1.83
N GLN A 24 -3.28 13.33 1.56
CA GLN A 24 -2.02 13.47 0.86
C GLN A 24 -1.76 12.25 -0.02
N HIS A 25 -1.00 12.45 -1.10
CA HIS A 25 -0.47 11.38 -1.90
C HIS A 25 0.96 11.70 -2.35
N TRP A 26 1.79 10.67 -2.44
CA TRP A 26 3.16 10.79 -2.89
C TRP A 26 3.52 9.66 -3.84
N VAL A 27 4.47 9.93 -4.72
CA VAL A 27 5.01 8.94 -5.65
C VAL A 27 6.53 9.01 -5.57
N VAL A 28 7.17 7.86 -5.39
CA VAL A 28 8.63 7.73 -5.41
C VAL A 28 9.03 6.61 -6.35
N SER A 29 10.21 6.70 -6.98
CA SER A 29 10.71 5.62 -7.82
C SER A 29 10.97 4.35 -7.01
N THR A 30 10.63 3.20 -7.58
CA THR A 30 10.93 1.89 -6.98
C THR A 30 12.42 1.60 -7.07
N ALA A 31 13.09 1.50 -5.91
CA ALA A 31 14.49 1.12 -5.81
C ALA A 31 14.63 -0.17 -4.99
N ARG A 32 14.81 -1.31 -5.67
CA ARG A 32 14.84 -2.64 -5.02
C ARG A 32 15.98 -2.84 -4.03
N GLN A 33 17.04 -2.03 -4.15
CA GLN A 33 18.24 -2.10 -3.33
C GLN A 33 18.15 -1.19 -2.10
N ARG A 34 17.10 -0.36 -1.99
CA ARG A 34 16.94 0.53 -0.85
C ARG A 34 16.55 -0.25 0.41
N THR A 35 17.16 0.13 1.53
CA THR A 35 16.91 -0.47 2.84
C THR A 35 15.64 0.07 3.48
N THR A 36 15.20 -0.59 4.55
CA THR A 36 14.12 -0.15 5.43
C THR A 36 14.34 1.28 5.91
N ASP A 37 15.55 1.59 6.37
CA ASP A 37 15.88 2.91 6.92
C ASP A 37 15.87 3.99 5.83
N GLU A 38 16.35 3.69 4.62
CA GLU A 38 16.33 4.64 3.49
C GLU A 38 14.90 4.99 3.08
N TYR A 39 14.01 4.00 2.99
CA TYR A 39 12.59 4.26 2.72
C TYR A 39 11.90 4.98 3.89
N ALA A 40 12.25 4.65 5.13
CA ALA A 40 11.71 5.32 6.31
C ALA A 40 12.06 6.80 6.30
N MET A 41 13.30 7.17 5.94
CA MET A 41 13.71 8.57 5.82
C MET A 41 12.97 9.31 4.72
N VAL A 42 12.79 8.68 3.55
CA VAL A 42 12.00 9.26 2.45
C VAL A 42 10.57 9.50 2.92
N LEU A 43 9.92 8.52 3.53
CA LEU A 43 8.54 8.64 3.97
C LEU A 43 8.39 9.66 5.12
N ALA A 44 9.31 9.65 6.09
CA ALA A 44 9.32 10.60 7.19
C ALA A 44 9.45 12.05 6.70
N ASP A 45 10.29 12.31 5.69
CA ASP A 45 10.46 13.66 5.15
C ASP A 45 9.20 14.13 4.40
N LEU A 46 8.56 13.23 3.63
CA LEU A 46 7.28 13.51 2.97
C LEU A 46 6.16 13.81 3.98
N PHE A 47 6.06 13.01 5.05
CA PHE A 47 5.10 13.22 6.13
C PHE A 47 5.35 14.55 6.84
N ARG A 48 6.60 14.83 7.21
CA ARG A 48 7.00 16.06 7.88
C ARG A 48 6.69 17.30 7.03
N HIS A 49 6.92 17.22 5.72
CA HIS A 49 6.58 18.30 4.79
C HIS A 49 5.08 18.58 4.75
N ALA A 50 4.24 17.55 4.93
CA ALA A 50 2.79 17.67 5.04
C ALA A 50 2.28 18.00 6.46
N GLY A 51 3.17 18.21 7.44
CA GLY A 51 2.79 18.50 8.82
C GLY A 51 2.36 17.29 9.64
N HIS A 52 2.81 16.09 9.25
CA HIS A 52 2.53 14.82 9.92
C HIS A 52 3.83 14.11 10.35
N TYR A 53 3.68 13.12 11.22
CA TYR A 53 4.72 12.20 11.63
C TYR A 53 4.32 10.76 11.31
N LEU A 54 5.30 9.87 11.15
CA LEU A 54 5.02 8.44 10.92
C LEU A 54 4.26 7.81 12.10
N THR A 55 4.44 8.36 13.30
CA THR A 55 3.72 7.96 14.52
C THR A 55 2.24 8.35 14.53
N ASP A 56 1.80 9.21 13.59
CA ASP A 56 0.38 9.59 13.47
C ASP A 56 -0.42 8.57 12.65
N ILE A 57 0.24 7.55 12.09
CA ILE A 57 -0.40 6.48 11.34
C ILE A 57 -1.04 5.50 12.31
N ASP A 58 -2.33 5.20 12.11
CA ASP A 58 -3.05 4.23 12.93
C ASP A 58 -3.03 2.84 12.32
N ASP A 59 -3.09 2.75 10.99
CA ASP A 59 -3.18 1.51 10.22
C ASP A 59 -2.39 1.63 8.90
N ILE A 60 -1.86 0.50 8.42
CA ILE A 60 -1.10 0.42 7.17
C ILE A 60 -1.64 -0.72 6.32
N ILE A 61 -1.92 -0.43 5.05
CA ILE A 61 -2.26 -1.44 4.04
C ILE A 61 -1.26 -1.39 2.89
N LEU A 62 -0.80 -2.57 2.46
CA LEU A 62 0.29 -2.72 1.51
C LEU A 62 -0.10 -3.63 0.34
N SER A 63 -0.13 -3.08 -0.86
CA SER A 63 -0.16 -3.80 -2.13
C SER A 63 1.25 -3.82 -2.72
N SER A 64 1.73 -4.97 -3.17
CA SER A 64 3.05 -5.08 -3.79
C SER A 64 3.09 -6.15 -4.87
N VAL A 65 3.64 -5.78 -6.02
CA VAL A 65 4.06 -6.70 -7.09
C VAL A 65 5.58 -6.83 -7.17
N VAL A 66 6.31 -6.34 -6.14
CA VAL A 66 7.76 -6.39 -6.05
C VAL A 66 8.15 -7.14 -4.76
N PRO A 67 8.23 -8.48 -4.79
CA PRO A 67 8.42 -9.30 -3.60
C PRO A 67 9.61 -8.92 -2.70
N PRO A 68 10.78 -8.49 -3.23
CA PRO A 68 11.91 -8.08 -2.38
C PRO A 68 11.62 -6.86 -1.50
N LEU A 69 10.66 -6.02 -1.86
CA LEU A 69 10.33 -4.81 -1.10
C LEU A 69 9.21 -5.03 -0.07
N THR A 70 8.42 -6.09 -0.18
CA THR A 70 7.40 -6.41 0.81
C THR A 70 7.95 -6.51 2.25
N PRO A 71 9.00 -7.30 2.54
CA PRO A 71 9.56 -7.38 3.89
C PRO A 71 10.18 -6.06 4.36
N VAL A 72 10.74 -5.27 3.44
CA VAL A 72 11.31 -3.94 3.73
C VAL A 72 10.22 -3.00 4.26
N PHE A 73 9.05 -2.97 3.62
CA PHE A 73 7.95 -2.12 4.04
C PHE A 73 7.21 -2.66 5.28
N GLN A 74 7.16 -3.98 5.48
CA GLN A 74 6.67 -4.56 6.74
C GLN A 74 7.58 -4.18 7.91
N GLU A 75 8.90 -4.23 7.74
CA GLU A 75 9.85 -3.81 8.77
C GLU A 75 9.77 -2.31 9.04
N LEU A 76 9.58 -1.49 8.00
CA LEU A 76 9.38 -0.04 8.13
C LEU A 76 8.14 0.27 8.97
N ALA A 77 7.02 -0.37 8.65
CA ALA A 77 5.77 -0.24 9.38
C ALA A 77 5.97 -0.53 10.88
N LEU A 78 6.63 -1.65 11.19
CA LEU A 78 6.86 -2.06 12.57
C LEU A 78 7.82 -1.10 13.29
N ARG A 79 8.99 -0.81 12.69
CA ARG A 79 10.06 -0.05 13.38
C ARG A 79 9.79 1.44 13.49
N TYR A 80 9.12 2.04 12.51
CA TYR A 80 8.97 3.49 12.41
C TYR A 80 7.56 4.00 12.61
N CYS A 81 6.56 3.14 12.47
CA CYS A 81 5.16 3.49 12.70
C CYS A 81 4.58 2.78 13.93
N ASP A 82 5.27 1.76 14.47
CA ASP A 82 4.76 0.87 15.53
C ASP A 82 3.46 0.16 15.12
N LYS A 83 3.37 -0.22 13.83
CA LYS A 83 2.20 -0.89 13.23
C LYS A 83 2.60 -2.11 12.42
N GLU A 84 1.69 -3.08 12.34
CA GLU A 84 1.78 -4.15 11.35
C GLU A 84 1.18 -3.69 10.02
N ALA A 85 1.88 -3.97 8.91
CA ALA A 85 1.35 -3.71 7.58
C ALA A 85 0.45 -4.85 7.12
N TYR A 86 -0.80 -4.54 6.80
CA TYR A 86 -1.73 -5.49 6.22
C TYR A 86 -1.42 -5.70 4.74
N VAL A 87 -0.83 -6.85 4.40
CA VAL A 87 -0.42 -7.15 3.03
C VAL A 87 -1.60 -7.71 2.25
N ILE A 88 -1.91 -7.06 1.12
CA ILE A 88 -2.98 -7.48 0.23
C ILE A 88 -2.59 -8.79 -0.47
N SER A 89 -3.43 -9.81 -0.28
CA SER A 89 -3.32 -11.11 -0.94
C SER A 89 -4.67 -11.56 -1.49
N HIS A 90 -4.66 -12.60 -2.32
CA HIS A 90 -5.87 -13.24 -2.84
C HIS A 90 -6.69 -13.98 -1.77
N GLU A 91 -6.16 -14.14 -0.55
CA GLU A 91 -6.81 -14.84 0.56
C GLU A 91 -7.73 -13.91 1.36
N LEU A 92 -7.68 -12.61 1.07
CA LEU A 92 -8.53 -11.62 1.71
C LEU A 92 -10.00 -11.82 1.32
N ASP A 93 -10.89 -11.62 2.29
CA ASP A 93 -12.30 -11.43 1.99
C ASP A 93 -12.50 -10.06 1.36
N LEU A 94 -12.49 -10.03 0.03
CA LEU A 94 -12.61 -8.81 -0.76
C LEU A 94 -14.08 -8.39 -0.97
N GLY A 95 -15.05 -9.16 -0.48
CA GLY A 95 -16.47 -8.93 -0.76
C GLY A 95 -16.86 -9.11 -2.24
N VAL A 96 -15.92 -9.51 -3.10
CA VAL A 96 -16.10 -9.77 -4.53
C VAL A 96 -15.55 -11.15 -4.88
N LYS A 97 -16.22 -11.85 -5.80
CA LYS A 97 -15.77 -13.17 -6.25
C LYS A 97 -14.82 -13.01 -7.44
N LEU A 98 -13.57 -13.44 -7.27
CA LEU A 98 -12.61 -13.53 -8.37
C LEU A 98 -12.95 -14.74 -9.25
N LEU A 99 -13.59 -14.49 -10.40
CA LEU A 99 -13.95 -15.53 -11.38
C LEU A 99 -12.77 -15.82 -12.34
N VAL A 100 -11.66 -16.26 -11.78
CA VAL A 100 -10.48 -16.71 -12.53
C VAL A 100 -10.07 -18.10 -12.07
N ASP A 101 -9.49 -18.90 -12.97
CA ASP A 101 -9.12 -20.29 -12.67
C ASP A 101 -8.03 -20.37 -11.59
N ASN A 102 -7.05 -19.45 -11.63
CA ASN A 102 -5.92 -19.40 -10.70
C ASN A 102 -5.83 -18.02 -10.01
N PRO A 103 -6.60 -17.75 -8.93
CA PRO A 103 -6.59 -16.46 -8.24
C PRO A 103 -5.23 -16.05 -7.66
N TRP A 104 -4.38 -17.02 -7.31
CA TRP A 104 -3.04 -16.78 -6.78
C TRP A 104 -2.04 -16.24 -7.82
N GLU A 105 -2.35 -16.35 -9.11
CA GLU A 105 -1.54 -15.75 -10.19
C GLU A 105 -1.85 -14.26 -10.40
N LEU A 106 -2.93 -13.75 -9.79
CA LEU A 106 -3.27 -12.33 -9.87
C LEU A 106 -2.34 -11.52 -8.98
N GLY A 107 -1.70 -10.52 -9.57
CA GLY A 107 -1.05 -9.46 -8.82
C GLY A 107 -2.06 -8.71 -7.94
N SER A 108 -1.58 -8.26 -6.78
CA SER A 108 -2.35 -7.43 -5.84
C SER A 108 -2.89 -6.16 -6.50
N ASP A 109 -2.17 -5.62 -7.49
CA ASP A 109 -2.58 -4.49 -8.33
C ASP A 109 -3.89 -4.76 -9.09
N ARG A 110 -4.03 -5.94 -9.70
CA ARG A 110 -5.24 -6.33 -10.45
C ARG A 110 -6.41 -6.56 -9.52
N ILE A 111 -6.17 -7.18 -8.37
CA ILE A 111 -7.18 -7.37 -7.32
C ILE A 111 -7.73 -6.00 -6.87
N MET A 112 -6.85 -5.07 -6.51
CA MET A 112 -7.23 -3.74 -6.06
C MET A 112 -7.93 -2.92 -7.15
N THR A 113 -7.46 -2.99 -8.39
CA THR A 113 -8.09 -2.29 -9.52
C THR A 113 -9.50 -2.79 -9.76
N THR A 114 -9.71 -4.12 -9.72
CA THR A 114 -11.02 -4.74 -9.91
C THR A 114 -11.98 -4.33 -8.79
N LEU A 115 -11.52 -4.39 -7.53
CA LEU A 115 -12.31 -4.00 -6.37
C LEU A 115 -12.71 -2.52 -6.42
N ALA A 116 -11.76 -1.64 -6.75
CA ALA A 116 -12.01 -0.21 -6.88
C ALA A 116 -13.00 0.09 -8.03
N ALA A 117 -12.84 -0.55 -9.18
CA ALA A 117 -13.76 -0.39 -10.31
C ALA A 117 -15.18 -0.84 -9.93
N HIS A 118 -15.32 -1.99 -9.27
CA HIS A 118 -16.60 -2.50 -8.80
C HIS A 118 -17.26 -1.56 -7.79
N HIS A 119 -16.50 -1.02 -6.84
CA HIS A 119 -17.02 -0.10 -5.83
C HIS A 119 -17.46 1.25 -6.41
N ILE A 120 -16.68 1.82 -7.35
CA ILE A 120 -16.93 3.14 -7.92
C ILE A 120 -18.05 3.11 -8.98
N TYR A 121 -18.03 2.09 -9.85
CA TYR A 121 -18.88 2.05 -11.04
C TYR A 121 -19.97 0.98 -10.99
N GLY A 122 -19.96 0.09 -10.00
CA GLY A 122 -20.82 -1.09 -9.95
C GLY A 122 -20.27 -2.24 -10.81
N GLY A 123 -21.09 -3.26 -11.06
CA GLY A 123 -20.74 -4.40 -11.90
C GLY A 123 -21.60 -4.51 -13.17
N PRO A 124 -21.16 -5.32 -14.16
CA PRO A 124 -19.92 -6.10 -14.19
C PRO A 124 -18.70 -5.27 -14.63
N ALA A 125 -17.54 -5.57 -14.05
CA ALA A 125 -16.23 -4.99 -14.37
C ALA A 125 -15.26 -6.11 -14.81
#